data_AF-A0A849WR08-F1
#
_entry.id   AF-A0A849WR08-F1
#
_cell.length_a   1.000
_cell.length_b   1.000
_cell.length_c   1.000
_cell.angle_alpha   90.00
_cell.angle_beta   90.00
_cell.angle_gamma   90.00
#
_symmetry.space_group_name_H-M   'P 1'
#
loop_
_entity.id
_entity.type
_entity.pdbx_description
1 polymer ?
#
loop_
_entity_poly.entity_id
_entity_poly.type
_entity_poly.pdbx_seq_one_letter_code
_entity_poly.pdbx_strand_id
1 'polypeptide(L)'
;MSAAYNLHRFLTAQAHTYNTVLAELQAGRKSSHWIWFIFPQIAGLGHSAMAQQFAITSLDEAKAYLQHLVLGPRLRECTQLVLN
;
A
#
# COMPACT_ATOMS: atom_id res chain seq x y z
N MET A 1 -13.85 -12.21 6.62
CA MET A 1 -13.13 -12.09 7.91
C MET A 1 -12.03 -11.02 7.80
N SER A 2 -12.39 -9.74 7.72
CA SER A 2 -11.41 -8.65 7.56
C SER A 2 -10.61 -8.37 8.85
N ALA A 3 -11.09 -8.81 10.01
CA ALA A 3 -10.48 -8.54 11.32
C ALA A 3 -9.21 -9.37 11.62
N ALA A 4 -8.85 -10.35 10.79
CA ALA A 4 -7.72 -11.26 11.07
C ALA A 4 -6.35 -10.68 10.70
N TYR A 5 -6.30 -9.66 9.84
CA TYR A 5 -5.06 -9.08 9.34
C TYR A 5 -4.92 -7.67 9.91
N ASN A 6 -3.73 -7.34 10.45
CA ASN A 6 -3.43 -6.00 10.99
C ASN A 6 -3.31 -4.96 9.86
N LEU A 7 -4.39 -4.71 9.12
CA LEU A 7 -4.41 -3.78 7.99
C LEU A 7 -4.28 -2.31 8.43
N HIS A 8 -4.51 -2.04 9.72
CA HIS A 8 -4.34 -0.70 10.29
C HIS A 8 -2.94 -0.15 10.08
N ARG A 9 -1.90 -1.01 10.06
CA ARG A 9 -0.52 -0.60 9.78
C ARG A 9 -0.40 0.21 8.48
N PHE A 10 -1.12 -0.19 7.44
CA PHE A 10 -1.11 0.53 6.16
C PHE A 10 -1.83 1.87 6.27
N LEU A 11 -2.98 1.93 6.95
CA LEU A 11 -3.72 3.17 7.15
C LEU A 11 -2.88 4.20 7.91
N THR A 12 -2.23 3.78 8.99
CA THR A 12 -1.36 4.65 9.80
C THR A 12 -0.22 5.22 8.95
N ALA A 13 0.46 4.39 8.16
CA ALA A 13 1.55 4.84 7.30
C ALA A 13 1.07 5.81 6.20
N GLN A 14 -0.09 5.52 5.60
CA GLN A 14 -0.66 6.36 4.55
C GLN A 14 -1.21 7.69 5.06
N ALA A 15 -1.66 7.78 6.32
CA ALA A 15 -2.38 8.95 6.85
C ALA A 15 -1.65 10.28 6.62
N HIS A 16 -0.32 10.30 6.74
CA HIS A 16 0.47 11.52 6.60
C HIS A 16 1.21 11.63 5.26
N THR A 17 1.22 10.58 4.44
CA THR A 17 1.99 10.54 3.18
C THR A 17 1.11 10.50 1.95
N TYR A 18 -0.19 10.19 2.07
CA TYR A 18 -1.04 9.93 0.90
C TYR A 18 -1.13 11.12 -0.07
N ASN A 19 -1.22 12.35 0.43
CA ASN A 19 -1.23 13.54 -0.44
C ASN A 19 0.07 13.69 -1.23
N THR A 20 1.22 13.40 -0.60
CA THR A 20 2.53 13.40 -1.27
C THR A 20 2.60 12.30 -2.33
N VAL A 21 2.07 11.11 -2.03
CA VAL A 21 2.00 9.99 -2.99
C VAL A 21 1.21 10.40 -4.22
N LEU A 22 0.02 10.98 -4.05
CA LEU A 22 -0.82 11.41 -5.18
C LEU A 22 -0.10 12.45 -6.03
N ALA A 23 0.54 13.45 -5.41
CA ALA A 23 1.29 14.49 -6.14
C ALA A 23 2.48 13.90 -6.92
N GLU A 24 3.24 12.98 -6.32
CA GLU A 24 4.38 12.33 -6.98
C GLU A 24 3.96 11.43 -8.14
N LEU A 25 2.86 10.68 -7.97
CA LEU A 25 2.31 9.82 -9.02
C LEU A 25 1.76 10.66 -10.19
N GLN A 26 1.02 11.73 -9.90
CA GLN A 26 0.53 12.67 -10.93
C GLN A 26 1.67 13.36 -11.69
N ALA A 27 2.79 13.62 -11.02
CA ALA A 27 4.00 14.16 -11.64
C ALA A 27 4.80 13.10 -12.42
N GLY A 28 4.38 11.84 -12.43
CA GLY A 28 5.07 10.74 -13.11
C GLY A 28 6.43 10.37 -12.48
N ARG A 29 6.74 10.87 -11.28
CA ARG A 29 8.04 10.68 -10.64
C ARG A 29 7.91 10.52 -9.14
N LYS A 30 8.12 9.29 -8.68
CA LYS A 30 8.34 8.98 -7.26
C LYS A 30 9.68 9.55 -6.76
N SER A 31 9.65 10.26 -5.64
CA SER A 31 10.82 10.85 -4.97
C SER A 31 10.89 10.54 -3.47
N SER A 32 9.78 10.19 -2.81
CA SER A 32 9.74 9.92 -1.37
C SER A 32 9.63 8.43 -1.01
N HIS A 33 9.70 8.12 0.29
CA HIS A 33 9.76 6.75 0.84
C HIS A 33 8.37 6.20 1.22
N TRP A 34 7.61 5.69 0.25
CA TRP A 34 6.25 5.18 0.50
C TRP A 34 5.89 3.86 -0.19
N ILE A 35 6.81 3.28 -0.98
CA ILE A 35 6.48 2.17 -1.88
C ILE A 35 5.88 0.96 -1.15
N TRP A 36 6.42 0.62 0.03
CA TRP A 36 6.05 -0.59 0.76
C TRP A 36 4.60 -0.62 1.24
N PHE A 37 3.99 0.54 1.50
CA PHE A 37 2.64 0.63 2.05
C PHE A 37 1.61 1.25 1.10
N ILE A 38 2.03 1.67 -0.10
CA ILE A 38 1.14 2.07 -1.20
C ILE A 38 0.97 0.93 -2.20
N PHE A 39 2.08 0.29 -2.60
CA PHE A 39 2.10 -0.91 -3.44
C PHE A 39 2.77 -2.06 -2.68
N PRO A 40 2.09 -2.65 -1.68
CA PRO A 40 2.68 -3.69 -0.85
C PRO A 40 2.90 -4.97 -1.66
N GLN A 41 3.94 -5.71 -1.30
CA GLN A 41 4.34 -6.96 -1.94
C GLN A 41 4.18 -8.15 -0.98
N ILE A 42 4.21 -9.38 -1.52
CA ILE A 42 4.16 -10.61 -0.73
C ILE A 42 5.39 -10.74 0.18
N ALA A 43 5.20 -11.33 1.36
CA ALA A 43 6.27 -11.63 2.31
C ALA A 43 7.35 -12.50 1.66
N GLY A 44 8.61 -12.23 2.02
CA GLY A 44 9.78 -12.94 1.49
C GLY A 44 10.38 -12.33 0.22
N LEU A 45 9.68 -11.43 -0.47
CA LEU A 45 10.23 -10.78 -1.68
C LEU A 45 11.25 -9.67 -1.36
N GLY A 46 11.02 -8.91 -0.29
CA GLY A 46 11.92 -7.85 0.16
C GLY A 46 12.55 -8.16 1.51
N HIS A 47 13.82 -7.77 1.68
CA HIS A 47 14.61 -8.05 2.88
C HIS A 47 14.80 -6.86 3.82
N SER A 48 14.40 -5.65 3.42
CA SER A 48 14.49 -4.48 4.31
C SER A 48 13.44 -4.56 5.42
N ALA A 49 13.72 -3.92 6.57
CA ALA A 49 12.79 -3.84 7.69
C ALA A 49 11.41 -3.30 7.26
N MET A 50 11.39 -2.28 6.39
CA MET A 50 10.13 -1.73 5.86
C MET A 50 9.39 -2.70 4.95
N ALA A 51 10.12 -3.47 4.12
CA ALA A 51 9.52 -4.48 3.27
C ALA A 51 8.90 -5.62 4.07
N GLN A 52 9.53 -6.01 5.18
CA GLN A 52 9.00 -7.03 6.09
C GLN A 52 7.80 -6.51 6.88
N GLN A 53 7.85 -5.27 7.40
CA GLN A 53 6.76 -4.66 8.17
C GLN A 53 5.46 -4.52 7.35
N PHE A 54 5.58 -4.15 6.07
CA PHE A 54 4.43 -3.92 5.20
C PHE A 54 4.16 -5.03 4.19
N ALA A 55 4.83 -6.18 4.34
CA ALA A 55 4.55 -7.34 3.53
C ALA A 55 3.10 -7.80 3.70
N ILE A 56 2.46 -8.18 2.60
CA ILE A 56 1.26 -9.01 2.59
C ILE A 56 1.71 -10.45 2.86
N THR A 57 1.09 -11.11 3.83
CA THR A 57 1.54 -12.44 4.31
C THR A 57 0.89 -13.60 3.57
N SER A 58 -0.24 -13.35 2.90
CA SER A 58 -1.02 -14.39 2.23
C SER A 58 -1.96 -13.80 1.18
N LEU A 59 -2.48 -14.66 0.29
CA LEU A 59 -3.51 -14.28 -0.67
C LEU A 59 -4.78 -13.75 0.03
N ASP A 60 -5.16 -14.32 1.17
CA ASP A 60 -6.35 -13.89 1.89
C ASP A 60 -6.16 -12.52 2.56
N GLU A 61 -4.94 -12.19 3.02
CA GLU A 61 -4.61 -10.82 3.41
C GLU A 61 -4.69 -9.85 2.22
N ALA A 62 -4.20 -10.25 1.04
CA ALA A 62 -4.30 -9.43 -0.17
C ALA A 62 -5.77 -9.14 -0.53
N LYS A 63 -6.64 -10.16 -0.46
CA LYS A 63 -8.09 -10.01 -0.66
C LYS A 63 -8.70 -9.08 0.39
N ALA A 64 -8.33 -9.24 1.66
CA ALA A 64 -8.80 -8.38 2.74
C ALA A 64 -8.36 -6.92 2.53
N TYR A 65 -7.11 -6.68 2.10
CA TYR A 65 -6.60 -5.36 1.73
C TYR A 65 -7.44 -4.74 0.59
N LEU A 66 -7.71 -5.51 -0.47
CA LEU A 66 -8.51 -5.05 -1.62
C LEU A 66 -9.99 -4.77 -1.29
N GLN A 67 -10.56 -5.54 -0.35
CA GLN A 67 -11.94 -5.38 0.13
C GLN A 67 -12.09 -4.28 1.19
N HIS A 68 -10.98 -3.81 1.77
CA HIS A 68 -11.01 -2.77 2.78
C HIS A 68 -11.51 -1.45 2.19
N LEU A 69 -12.48 -0.80 2.86
CA LEU A 69 -13.19 0.38 2.37
C LEU A 69 -12.29 1.58 2.01
N VAL A 70 -11.12 1.70 2.63
CA VAL A 70 -10.13 2.74 2.34
C VAL A 70 -8.97 2.24 1.46
N LEU A 71 -8.25 1.19 1.88
CA LEU A 71 -7.04 0.70 1.20
C LEU A 71 -7.31 0.21 -0.23
N GLY A 72 -8.43 -0.49 -0.47
CA GLY A 72 -8.80 -0.98 -1.79
C GLY A 72 -9.01 0.13 -2.81
N PRO A 73 -9.84 1.16 -2.53
CA PRO A 73 -9.97 2.33 -3.40
C PRO A 73 -8.66 3.07 -3.61
N ARG A 74 -7.85 3.27 -2.56
CA ARG A 74 -6.55 3.96 -2.68
C ARG A 74 -5.57 3.24 -3.59
N LEU A 75 -5.46 1.92 -3.49
CA LEU A 75 -4.60 1.15 -4.39
C LEU A 75 -5.03 1.32 -5.86
N ARG A 76 -6.34 1.27 -6.14
CA ARG A 76 -6.88 1.49 -7.50
C ARG A 76 -6.58 2.90 -8.01
N GLU A 77 -6.78 3.91 -7.18
CA GLU A 77 -6.46 5.30 -7.51
C GLU A 77 -4.99 5.47 -7.85
N CYS A 78 -4.09 4.98 -6.99
CA CYS A 78 -2.65 5.04 -7.24
C CYS A 78 -2.25 4.25 -8.51
N THR A 79 -2.82 3.06 -8.75
CA THR A 79 -2.58 2.30 -9.98
C THR A 79 -3.03 3.09 -11.21
N GLN A 80 -4.19 3.73 -11.18
CA GLN A 80 -4.68 4.54 -12.30
C GLN A 80 -3.75 5.71 -12.61
N LEU A 81 -3.21 6.37 -11.59
CA LEU A 81 -2.24 7.46 -11.78
C LEU A 81 -0.93 7.02 -12.44
N VAL A 82 -0.52 5.76 -12.26
CA VAL A 82 0.68 5.19 -12.91
C VAL A 82 0.41 4.82 -14.37
N LEU A 83 -0.83 4.45 -14.70
CA LEU A 83 -1.20 3.99 -16.04
C LEU A 83 -1.55 5.13 -17.01
N ASN A 84 -1.74 6.34 -16.48
CA ASN A 84 -2.01 7.55 -17.25
C ASN A 84 -0.71 8.26 -17.66
#